data_AF-A0AAU5C338-F1
#
_entry.id   AF-A0AAU5C338-F1
#
_cell.length_a   1.000
_cell.length_b   1.000
_cell.length_c   1.000
_cell.angle_alpha   90.00
_cell.angle_beta   90.00
_cell.angle_gamma   90.00
#
_symmetry.space_group_name_H-M   'P 1'
#
loop_
_entity.id
_entity.type
_entity.pdbx_description
1 polymer ?
#
loop_
_entity_poly.entity_id
_entity_poly.type
_entity_poly.pdbx_seq_one_letter_code
_entity_poly.pdbx_strand_id
1 'polypeptide(L)'
;MTSASHKRKTGRRRAIIGGLSALGVTGAAIVTTTLLAPAGAASALPAWPQAKGSKPVPASIEVSGTYDGRLQRFYGTGELGSDGQDESQKPVFVLKDGATLKNVIIGSPAADGVHCLGSCTLQNVWWENVGEDAATFKGTSTSSVYAVHGGGAKSASDKVFQFNGAGKLVVTRFQVSDFGKLVRSCGNCKKQYTRTILINDVDVTTPGKSIVGVNANYGDTATLRNIRVHGDTKKKIKPCTRFTGNNTGKEPKEIGTGADGTTCRYSAGDLSYD
;
A
#
# COMPACT_ATOMS: atom_id res chain seq x y z
N MET A 1 13.57 20.93 69.07
CA MET A 1 14.90 21.07 69.69
C MET A 1 15.86 20.33 68.76
N THR A 2 16.83 20.91 68.06
CA THR A 2 17.55 22.18 68.15
C THR A 2 18.20 22.44 66.78
N SER A 3 18.25 23.72 66.40
CA SER A 3 18.99 24.31 65.28
C SER A 3 20.47 23.96 65.27
N ALA A 4 21.12 24.04 64.11
CA ALA A 4 22.19 25.03 63.90
C ALA A 4 22.67 25.07 62.43
N SER A 5 22.58 26.29 61.89
CA SER A 5 23.25 26.79 60.69
C SER A 5 24.69 27.18 61.02
N HIS A 6 25.63 27.04 60.08
CA HIS A 6 26.81 27.93 60.07
C HIS A 6 27.38 28.22 58.67
N LYS A 7 27.97 29.41 58.61
CA LYS A 7 28.17 30.31 57.46
C LYS A 7 29.44 30.06 56.64
N ARG A 8 29.38 30.50 55.38
CA ARG A 8 30.46 30.87 54.44
C ARG A 8 31.59 31.75 55.04
N LYS A 9 32.80 31.61 54.48
CA LYS A 9 33.77 32.68 54.09
C LYS A 9 34.84 32.07 53.15
N THR A 10 34.85 32.35 51.85
CA THR A 10 35.64 33.36 51.09
C THR A 10 37.17 33.28 51.23
N GLY A 11 37.86 32.98 50.13
CA GLY A 11 39.28 33.22 49.90
C GLY A 11 39.61 33.14 48.41
N ARG A 12 40.15 34.22 47.83
CA ARG A 12 40.36 34.46 46.39
C ARG A 12 41.85 34.74 46.18
N ARG A 13 42.51 34.10 45.19
CA ARG A 13 43.74 34.51 44.42
C ARG A 13 44.12 33.33 43.50
N ARG A 14 43.97 33.42 42.16
CA ARG A 14 44.97 33.81 41.11
C ARG A 14 46.29 33.02 41.24
N ALA A 15 46.90 32.35 40.26
CA ALA A 15 47.02 32.52 38.80
C ALA A 15 47.67 31.23 38.19
N ILE A 16 47.30 30.75 36.99
CA ILE A 16 48.00 30.86 35.68
C ILE A 16 48.88 29.64 35.25
N ILE A 17 48.46 29.02 34.13
CA ILE A 17 49.17 28.39 32.99
C ILE A 17 49.89 27.02 33.11
N GLY A 18 49.55 26.16 32.14
CA GLY A 18 50.36 25.06 31.58
C GLY A 18 49.66 23.71 31.75
N GLY A 19 49.35 22.90 30.75
CA GLY A 19 49.56 22.90 29.31
C GLY A 19 48.84 21.67 28.73
N LEU A 20 48.66 21.68 27.41
CA LEU A 20 48.00 20.71 26.52
C LEU A 20 48.00 19.21 26.90
N SER A 21 46.86 18.55 26.63
CA SER A 21 46.65 17.18 26.09
C SER A 21 45.31 16.64 26.63
N ALA A 22 44.38 15.99 25.91
CA ALA A 22 44.22 15.60 24.53
C ALA A 22 42.71 15.29 24.31
N LEU A 23 42.34 15.24 23.03
CA LEU A 23 41.05 14.87 22.43
C LEU A 23 40.04 14.07 23.29
N GLY A 24 38.81 14.60 23.38
CA GLY A 24 37.63 13.88 23.87
C GLY A 24 36.36 14.40 23.20
N VAL A 25 36.11 13.87 22.00
CA VAL A 25 34.87 13.87 21.19
C VAL A 25 33.67 14.65 21.77
N THR A 26 33.49 15.90 21.35
CA THR A 26 32.17 16.54 21.35
C THR A 26 31.44 16.10 20.09
N GLY A 27 30.50 15.16 20.23
CA GLY A 27 29.57 14.79 19.16
C GLY A 27 28.78 16.02 18.74
N ALA A 28 29.07 16.51 17.54
CA ALA A 28 28.30 17.55 16.88
C ALA A 28 26.86 17.04 16.70
N ALA A 29 25.90 17.76 17.27
CA ALA A 29 24.50 17.63 16.90
C ALA A 29 24.38 18.03 15.43
N ILE A 30 24.27 17.04 14.54
CA ILE A 30 23.89 17.28 13.16
C ILE A 30 22.40 17.61 13.19
N VAL A 31 22.12 18.92 13.19
CA VAL A 31 20.82 19.46 12.77
C VAL A 31 20.70 19.13 11.29
N THR A 32 20.07 17.99 10.96
CA THR A 32 19.56 17.78 9.60
C THR A 32 18.39 18.74 9.43
N THR A 33 18.68 19.93 8.93
CA THR A 33 17.71 20.75 8.20
C THR A 33 17.17 19.88 7.07
N THR A 34 15.99 19.28 7.31
CA THR A 34 15.18 18.72 6.23
C THR A 34 14.92 19.86 5.26
N LEU A 35 15.58 19.81 4.11
CA LEU A 35 15.20 20.62 2.96
C LEU A 35 13.70 20.39 2.75
N LEU A 36 12.91 21.44 2.95
CA LEU A 36 11.54 21.46 2.43
C LEU A 36 11.66 21.25 0.93
N ALA A 37 11.22 20.08 0.45
CA ALA A 37 11.01 19.87 -0.97
C ALA A 37 10.03 20.96 -1.45
N PRO A 38 10.32 21.67 -2.55
CA PRO A 38 9.38 22.65 -3.07
C PRO A 38 8.07 21.96 -3.40
N ALA A 39 6.96 22.49 -2.88
CA ALA A 39 5.62 22.13 -3.31
C ALA A 39 5.50 22.51 -4.79
N GLY A 40 5.56 21.51 -5.69
CA GLY A 40 5.49 21.75 -7.13
C GLY A 40 6.15 20.70 -8.03
N ALA A 41 6.93 19.76 -7.49
CA ALA A 41 7.31 18.59 -8.29
C ALA A 41 6.12 17.62 -8.31
N ALA A 42 5.30 17.68 -9.36
CA ALA A 42 4.51 16.52 -9.76
C ALA A 42 5.51 15.38 -9.94
N SER A 43 5.57 14.49 -8.95
CA SER A 43 6.39 13.28 -9.01
C SER A 43 5.95 12.53 -10.26
N ALA A 44 6.74 12.60 -11.34
CA ALA A 44 6.50 11.76 -12.50
C ALA A 44 6.38 10.31 -12.01
N LEU A 45 5.40 9.59 -12.56
CA LEU A 45 5.22 8.16 -12.34
C LEU A 45 6.59 7.46 -12.34
N PRO A 46 6.92 6.62 -11.33
CA PRO A 46 8.13 5.83 -11.43
C PRO A 46 8.09 5.04 -12.74
N ALA A 47 9.15 5.10 -13.53
CA ALA A 47 9.19 4.38 -14.80
C ALA A 47 8.96 2.88 -14.56
N TRP A 48 8.23 2.24 -15.48
CA TRP A 48 8.06 0.79 -15.45
C TRP A 48 9.44 0.12 -15.56
N PRO A 49 9.78 -0.83 -14.68
CA PRO A 49 11.09 -1.44 -14.68
C PRO A 49 11.27 -2.38 -15.87
N GLN A 50 12.50 -2.47 -16.36
CA GLN A 50 12.88 -3.53 -17.29
C GLN A 50 13.08 -4.84 -16.53
N ALA A 51 12.50 -5.93 -17.03
CA ALA A 51 12.67 -7.26 -16.45
C ALA A 51 14.13 -7.75 -16.55
N LYS A 52 14.64 -8.31 -15.46
CA LYS A 52 15.96 -8.93 -15.37
C LYS A 52 15.88 -10.45 -15.57
N GLY A 53 15.27 -10.84 -16.69
CA GLY A 53 14.96 -12.23 -17.03
C GLY A 53 13.51 -12.62 -16.76
N SER A 54 13.14 -13.81 -17.21
CA SER A 54 11.77 -14.35 -17.12
C SER A 54 11.78 -15.75 -16.51
N LYS A 55 10.68 -16.14 -15.86
CA LYS A 55 10.48 -17.46 -15.27
C LYS A 55 9.02 -17.93 -15.49
N PRO A 56 8.79 -19.01 -16.24
CA PRO A 56 7.47 -19.62 -16.31
C PRO A 56 7.10 -20.26 -14.97
N VAL A 57 5.83 -20.18 -14.60
CA VAL A 57 5.28 -20.65 -13.32
C VAL A 57 4.15 -21.64 -13.61
N PRO A 58 4.41 -22.96 -13.59
CA PRO A 58 3.37 -23.95 -13.84
C PRO A 58 2.48 -24.23 -12.61
N ALA A 59 2.92 -23.80 -11.42
CA ALA A 59 2.21 -23.94 -10.15
C ALA A 59 2.66 -22.85 -9.17
N SER A 60 1.78 -22.48 -8.22
CA SER A 60 2.00 -21.37 -7.30
C SER A 60 3.32 -21.47 -6.53
N ILE A 61 3.98 -20.33 -6.36
CA ILE A 61 5.20 -20.19 -5.56
C ILE A 61 4.82 -19.79 -4.14
N GLU A 62 5.07 -20.67 -3.18
CA GLU A 62 4.83 -20.42 -1.75
C GLU A 62 5.97 -19.61 -1.12
N VAL A 63 5.63 -18.56 -0.35
CA VAL A 63 6.57 -17.66 0.31
C VAL A 63 6.20 -17.50 1.79
N SER A 64 7.09 -17.85 2.71
CA SER A 64 6.89 -17.69 4.16
C SER A 64 7.74 -16.58 4.80
N GLY A 65 8.83 -16.18 4.14
CA GLY A 65 9.73 -15.11 4.59
C GLY A 65 9.79 -13.98 3.58
N THR A 66 11.00 -13.51 3.26
CA THR A 66 11.19 -12.54 2.17
C THR A 66 11.60 -13.25 0.89
N TYR A 67 10.87 -12.98 -0.20
CA TYR A 67 11.26 -13.32 -1.56
C TYR A 67 11.64 -12.05 -2.33
N ASP A 68 12.90 -11.94 -2.74
CA ASP A 68 13.37 -10.87 -3.62
C ASP A 68 13.53 -11.41 -5.05
N GLY A 69 12.62 -11.02 -5.93
CA GLY A 69 12.64 -11.43 -7.33
C GLY A 69 13.70 -10.71 -8.18
N ARG A 70 14.38 -9.68 -7.64
CA ARG A 70 15.41 -8.90 -8.35
C ARG A 70 14.96 -8.35 -9.71
N LEU A 71 13.68 -7.99 -9.83
CA LEU A 71 12.97 -7.59 -11.05
C LEU A 71 12.89 -8.68 -12.12
N GLN A 72 12.95 -9.95 -11.74
CA GLN A 72 12.60 -11.06 -12.63
C GLN A 72 11.09 -11.03 -12.94
N ARG A 73 10.75 -11.34 -14.19
CA ARG A 73 9.38 -11.53 -14.65
C ARG A 73 8.91 -12.96 -14.38
N PHE A 74 7.74 -13.12 -13.80
CA PHE A 74 7.06 -14.39 -13.56
C PHE A 74 5.75 -14.39 -14.34
N TYR A 75 5.43 -15.48 -15.02
CA TYR A 75 4.18 -15.62 -15.77
C TYR A 75 3.69 -17.06 -15.69
N GLY A 76 2.38 -17.22 -15.59
CA GLY A 76 1.71 -18.50 -15.47
C GLY A 76 1.83 -19.35 -16.73
N THR A 77 1.96 -20.66 -16.53
CA THR A 77 1.88 -21.68 -17.58
C THR A 77 1.03 -22.84 -17.09
N GLY A 78 0.58 -23.72 -17.99
CA GLY A 78 -0.26 -24.87 -17.61
C GLY A 78 -1.55 -24.42 -16.89
N GLU A 79 -1.77 -24.92 -15.67
CA GLU A 79 -2.94 -24.56 -14.85
C GLU A 79 -3.04 -23.06 -14.53
N LEU A 80 -1.92 -22.32 -14.59
CA LEU A 80 -1.87 -20.87 -14.35
C LEU A 80 -1.88 -20.06 -15.65
N GLY A 81 -2.08 -20.69 -16.82
CA GLY A 81 -1.94 -20.07 -18.14
C GLY A 81 -3.10 -19.19 -18.59
N SER A 82 -3.82 -18.52 -17.68
CA SER A 82 -5.01 -17.73 -17.98
C SER A 82 -4.94 -16.32 -17.38
N ASP A 83 -5.53 -15.34 -18.08
CA ASP A 83 -5.86 -14.00 -17.58
C ASP A 83 -7.38 -13.81 -17.43
N GLY A 84 -8.14 -14.90 -17.51
CA GLY A 84 -9.60 -14.87 -17.42
C GLY A 84 -10.10 -14.47 -16.03
N GLN A 85 -11.38 -14.14 -15.93
CA GLN A 85 -12.06 -13.74 -14.69
C GLN A 85 -12.67 -14.92 -13.92
N ASP A 86 -12.06 -16.11 -14.00
CA ASP A 86 -12.54 -17.28 -13.26
C ASP A 86 -12.05 -17.22 -11.81
N GLU A 87 -13.00 -17.17 -10.88
CA GLU A 87 -12.82 -17.09 -9.42
C GLU A 87 -12.11 -18.32 -8.81
N SER A 88 -11.91 -19.40 -9.59
CA SER A 88 -11.24 -20.63 -9.13
C SER A 88 -9.77 -20.72 -9.52
N GLN A 89 -9.22 -19.70 -10.18
CA GLN A 89 -7.82 -19.68 -10.59
C GLN A 89 -6.89 -19.66 -9.37
N LYS A 90 -5.72 -20.31 -9.53
CA LYS A 90 -4.67 -20.27 -8.52
C LYS A 90 -3.78 -19.04 -8.76
N PRO A 91 -3.21 -18.44 -7.71
CA PRO A 91 -2.30 -17.31 -7.85
C PRO A 91 -0.90 -17.76 -8.30
N VAL A 92 -0.12 -16.85 -8.89
CA VAL A 92 1.31 -17.06 -9.18
C VAL A 92 2.12 -17.18 -7.88
N PHE A 93 1.80 -16.37 -6.88
CA PHE A 93 2.44 -16.41 -5.56
C PHE A 93 1.43 -16.57 -4.43
N VAL A 94 1.77 -17.39 -3.43
CA VAL A 94 1.03 -17.51 -2.17
C VAL A 94 1.96 -17.11 -1.03
N LEU A 95 1.58 -16.04 -0.34
CA LEU A 95 2.33 -15.48 0.79
C LEU A 95 1.69 -15.94 2.09
N LYS A 96 2.47 -16.59 2.96
CA LYS A 96 2.07 -16.87 4.34
C LYS A 96 2.05 -15.58 5.16
N ASP A 97 1.44 -15.65 6.34
CA ASP A 97 1.41 -14.53 7.28
C ASP A 97 2.84 -14.06 7.62
N GLY A 98 3.07 -12.75 7.53
CA GLY A 98 4.35 -12.08 7.72
C GLY A 98 5.28 -12.04 6.49
N ALA A 99 4.92 -12.67 5.37
CA ALA A 99 5.80 -12.75 4.21
C ALA A 99 5.95 -11.41 3.45
N THR A 100 7.11 -11.24 2.81
CA THR A 100 7.40 -10.10 1.91
C THR A 100 7.72 -10.60 0.51
N LEU A 101 7.03 -10.07 -0.49
CA LEU A 101 7.39 -10.21 -1.91
C LEU A 101 7.95 -8.88 -2.39
N LYS A 102 9.16 -8.86 -2.96
CA LYS A 102 9.75 -7.63 -3.45
C LYS A 102 10.50 -7.75 -4.77
N ASN A 103 10.50 -6.65 -5.52
CA ASN A 103 11.17 -6.54 -6.82
C ASN A 103 10.73 -7.67 -7.76
N VAL A 104 9.43 -7.77 -8.02
CA VAL A 104 8.86 -8.83 -8.86
C VAL A 104 8.07 -8.17 -9.98
N ILE A 105 8.18 -8.71 -11.18
CA ILE A 105 7.30 -8.38 -12.29
C ILE A 105 6.42 -9.61 -12.53
N ILE A 106 5.11 -9.43 -12.55
CA ILE A 106 4.11 -10.42 -12.95
C ILE A 106 3.71 -10.07 -14.38
N GLY A 107 4.11 -10.93 -15.31
CA GLY A 107 3.74 -10.84 -16.72
C GLY A 107 2.42 -11.53 -17.01
N SER A 108 2.05 -11.57 -18.28
CA SER A 108 0.87 -12.32 -18.77
C SER A 108 1.27 -13.71 -19.25
N PRO A 109 0.51 -14.78 -18.91
CA PRO A 109 -0.65 -14.76 -18.01
C PRO A 109 -0.28 -14.53 -16.54
N ALA A 110 -1.07 -13.76 -15.81
CA ALA A 110 -0.90 -13.42 -14.41
C ALA A 110 -1.77 -14.27 -13.47
N ALA A 111 -2.67 -15.11 -14.00
CA ALA A 111 -3.60 -15.93 -13.23
C ALA A 111 -4.37 -15.10 -12.19
N ASP A 112 -4.58 -15.63 -10.97
CA ASP A 112 -5.12 -14.89 -9.82
C ASP A 112 -4.00 -14.19 -9.02
N GLY A 113 -3.00 -13.64 -9.73
CA GLY A 113 -1.98 -12.74 -9.19
C GLY A 113 -1.24 -13.27 -7.95
N VAL A 114 -1.41 -12.58 -6.81
CA VAL A 114 -0.73 -12.87 -5.55
C VAL A 114 -1.73 -12.99 -4.40
N HIS A 115 -1.70 -14.09 -3.64
CA HIS A 115 -2.54 -14.25 -2.45
C HIS A 115 -1.75 -14.01 -1.16
N CYS A 116 -2.26 -13.14 -0.29
CA CYS A 116 -1.75 -13.00 1.08
C CYS A 116 -2.68 -13.71 2.07
N LEU A 117 -2.19 -14.80 2.68
CA LEU A 117 -2.97 -15.62 3.63
C LEU A 117 -3.03 -15.03 5.05
N GLY A 118 -2.24 -13.99 5.31
CA GLY A 118 -2.17 -13.21 6.53
C GLY A 118 -1.60 -11.83 6.22
N SER A 119 -1.07 -11.14 7.22
CA SER A 119 -0.28 -9.93 7.01
C SER A 119 0.80 -10.18 5.96
N CYS A 120 1.03 -9.23 5.07
CA CYS A 120 2.04 -9.39 4.02
C CYS A 120 2.55 -8.03 3.54
N THR A 121 3.74 -8.04 2.93
CA THR A 121 4.30 -6.86 2.26
C THR A 121 4.53 -7.13 0.79
N LEU A 122 3.95 -6.31 -0.08
CA LEU A 122 4.23 -6.26 -1.51
C LEU A 122 5.04 -4.99 -1.78
N GLN A 123 6.34 -5.14 -2.05
CA GLN A 123 7.25 -4.00 -2.21
C GLN A 123 7.82 -3.97 -3.61
N ASN A 124 7.54 -2.92 -4.38
CA ASN A 124 8.04 -2.79 -5.76
C ASN A 124 7.66 -4.01 -6.62
N VAL A 125 6.36 -4.36 -6.60
CA VAL A 125 5.77 -5.44 -7.40
C VAL A 125 4.95 -4.86 -8.56
N TRP A 126 5.11 -5.40 -9.76
CA TRP A 126 4.60 -4.82 -10.99
C TRP A 126 3.77 -5.84 -11.76
N TRP A 127 2.52 -5.52 -12.10
CA TRP A 127 1.65 -6.35 -12.92
C TRP A 127 1.49 -5.74 -14.30
N GLU A 128 2.07 -6.38 -15.32
CA GLU A 128 2.04 -5.88 -16.70
C GLU A 128 0.67 -6.03 -17.36
N ASN A 129 -0.06 -7.08 -16.97
CA ASN A 129 -1.46 -7.32 -17.28
C ASN A 129 -2.06 -8.05 -16.07
N VAL A 130 -3.12 -7.52 -15.48
CA VAL A 130 -3.80 -8.20 -14.37
C VAL A 130 -4.68 -9.31 -14.94
N GLY A 131 -4.60 -10.50 -14.36
CA GLY A 131 -5.48 -11.62 -14.69
C GLY A 131 -6.85 -11.44 -14.05
N GLU A 132 -7.18 -12.28 -13.07
CA GLU A 132 -8.41 -12.11 -12.28
C GLU A 132 -8.28 -10.88 -11.35
N ASP A 133 -7.45 -10.98 -10.32
CA ASP A 133 -6.99 -9.89 -9.46
C ASP A 133 -5.45 -9.76 -9.49
N ALA A 134 -4.91 -8.57 -9.18
CA ALA A 134 -3.46 -8.41 -9.05
C ALA A 134 -2.98 -9.00 -7.71
N ALA A 135 -3.70 -8.69 -6.62
CA ALA A 135 -3.49 -9.35 -5.34
C ALA A 135 -4.78 -9.46 -4.51
N THR A 136 -4.88 -10.58 -3.80
CA THR A 136 -6.03 -10.93 -2.97
C THR A 136 -5.60 -11.13 -1.51
N PHE A 137 -6.16 -10.31 -0.62
CA PHE A 137 -5.82 -10.27 0.81
C PHE A 137 -6.83 -11.09 1.61
N LYS A 138 -6.38 -12.15 2.31
CA LYS A 138 -7.24 -13.22 2.85
C LYS A 138 -7.06 -13.49 4.35
N GLY A 139 -6.13 -12.81 5.02
CA GLY A 139 -5.90 -12.95 6.45
C GLY A 139 -7.16 -12.70 7.28
N THR A 140 -7.38 -13.49 8.32
CA THR A 140 -8.64 -13.48 9.10
C THR A 140 -8.53 -12.77 10.43
N SER A 141 -7.32 -12.34 10.83
CA SER A 141 -7.10 -11.56 12.04
C SER A 141 -7.46 -10.09 11.81
N THR A 142 -8.16 -9.48 12.77
CA THR A 142 -8.41 -8.03 12.78
C THR A 142 -7.11 -7.21 12.91
N SER A 143 -6.02 -7.83 13.37
CA SER A 143 -4.69 -7.24 13.42
C SER A 143 -3.89 -7.40 12.14
N SER A 144 -4.40 -8.11 11.11
CA SER A 144 -3.66 -8.31 9.87
C SER A 144 -3.40 -6.97 9.18
N VAL A 145 -2.15 -6.80 8.72
CA VAL A 145 -1.74 -5.62 7.94
C VAL A 145 -1.16 -6.07 6.61
N TYR A 146 -1.76 -5.60 5.53
CA TYR A 146 -1.26 -5.77 4.17
C TYR A 146 -0.66 -4.45 3.72
N ALA A 147 0.63 -4.44 3.41
CA ALA A 147 1.36 -3.27 2.98
C ALA A 147 1.75 -3.40 1.50
N VAL A 148 1.24 -2.51 0.66
CA VAL A 148 1.67 -2.34 -0.72
C VAL A 148 2.48 -1.05 -0.80
N HIS A 149 3.74 -1.15 -1.18
CA HIS A 149 4.67 -0.01 -1.23
C HIS A 149 5.50 -0.02 -2.51
N GLY A 150 5.28 0.97 -3.37
CA GLY A 150 5.89 0.97 -4.71
C GLY A 150 5.19 0.00 -5.66
N GLY A 151 5.60 0.02 -6.93
CA GLY A 151 5.07 -0.89 -7.94
C GLY A 151 3.96 -0.27 -8.79
N GLY A 152 3.31 -1.10 -9.59
CA GLY A 152 2.18 -0.68 -10.40
C GLY A 152 1.40 -1.81 -11.06
N ALA A 153 0.19 -1.53 -11.54
CA ALA A 153 -0.65 -2.50 -12.24
C ALA A 153 -1.31 -1.89 -13.48
N LYS A 154 -1.53 -2.73 -14.49
CA LYS A 154 -2.17 -2.41 -15.76
C LYS A 154 -3.27 -3.40 -16.11
N SER A 155 -4.26 -2.92 -16.85
CA SER A 155 -5.26 -3.74 -17.55
C SER A 155 -6.03 -4.70 -16.63
N ALA A 156 -6.52 -4.17 -15.52
CA ALA A 156 -7.36 -4.91 -14.58
C ALA A 156 -8.84 -4.81 -14.97
N SER A 157 -9.38 -5.87 -15.54
CA SER A 157 -10.77 -5.91 -16.04
C SER A 157 -11.81 -5.54 -14.97
N ASP A 158 -11.67 -6.11 -13.76
CA ASP A 158 -12.50 -5.75 -12.60
C ASP A 158 -11.71 -5.08 -11.48
N LYS A 159 -10.78 -5.79 -10.82
CA LYS A 159 -10.13 -5.30 -9.60
C LYS A 159 -8.63 -5.51 -9.65
N VAL A 160 -7.89 -4.55 -9.10
CA VAL A 160 -6.45 -4.70 -8.87
C VAL A 160 -6.26 -5.40 -7.52
N PHE A 161 -6.88 -4.87 -6.47
CA PHE A 161 -6.76 -5.40 -5.13
C PHE A 161 -8.12 -5.84 -4.57
N GLN A 162 -8.27 -7.14 -4.37
CA GLN A 162 -9.42 -7.73 -3.72
C GLN A 162 -9.13 -7.95 -2.22
N PHE A 163 -9.95 -7.32 -1.38
CA PHE A 163 -9.78 -7.40 0.07
C PHE A 163 -10.89 -8.28 0.68
N ASN A 164 -10.59 -9.58 0.80
CA ASN A 164 -11.48 -10.61 1.34
C ASN A 164 -11.36 -10.78 2.86
N GLY A 165 -10.15 -10.63 3.39
CA GLY A 165 -9.79 -10.84 4.79
C GLY A 165 -10.24 -9.72 5.73
N ALA A 166 -9.86 -9.85 7.00
CA ALA A 166 -9.98 -8.81 8.01
C ALA A 166 -8.74 -7.89 8.02
N GLY A 167 -8.82 -6.79 8.77
CA GLY A 167 -7.68 -5.96 9.13
C GLY A 167 -7.53 -4.71 8.25
N LYS A 168 -6.27 -4.36 7.96
CA LYS A 168 -5.90 -3.09 7.33
C LYS A 168 -5.08 -3.29 6.06
N LEU A 169 -5.49 -2.65 4.97
CA LEU A 169 -4.71 -2.52 3.74
C LEU A 169 -4.13 -1.10 3.64
N VAL A 170 -2.83 -1.01 3.37
CA VAL A 170 -2.10 0.24 3.14
C VAL A 170 -1.48 0.19 1.76
N VAL A 171 -1.89 1.08 0.86
CA VAL A 171 -1.35 1.22 -0.49
C VAL A 171 -0.62 2.55 -0.60
N THR A 172 0.67 2.48 -0.91
CA THR A 172 1.55 3.66 -0.97
C THR A 172 2.50 3.64 -2.15
N ARG A 173 2.77 4.80 -2.74
CA ARG A 173 3.72 4.98 -3.86
C ARG A 173 3.44 4.06 -5.05
N PHE A 174 2.16 3.81 -5.32
CA PHE A 174 1.72 2.87 -6.36
C PHE A 174 1.20 3.61 -7.58
N GLN A 175 1.27 2.99 -8.76
CA GLN A 175 0.62 3.52 -9.96
C GLN A 175 -0.34 2.50 -10.57
N VAL A 176 -1.45 2.98 -11.10
CA VAL A 176 -2.43 2.11 -11.80
C VAL A 176 -2.92 2.79 -13.08
N SER A 177 -3.12 2.00 -14.13
CA SER A 177 -3.72 2.47 -15.39
C SER A 177 -4.59 1.38 -16.02
N ASP A 178 -5.67 1.75 -16.68
CA ASP A 178 -6.61 0.80 -17.30
C ASP A 178 -7.15 -0.23 -16.30
N PHE A 179 -8.12 0.18 -15.49
CA PHE A 179 -8.60 -0.64 -14.38
C PHE A 179 -10.10 -0.45 -14.08
N GLY A 180 -10.76 -1.49 -13.58
CA GLY A 180 -12.08 -1.35 -12.99
C GLY A 180 -12.00 -0.64 -11.63
N LYS A 181 -11.42 -1.31 -10.63
CA LYS A 181 -11.33 -0.84 -9.24
C LYS A 181 -9.93 -1.05 -8.69
N LEU A 182 -9.30 -0.02 -8.12
CA LEU A 182 -7.97 -0.22 -7.51
C LEU A 182 -8.09 -1.08 -6.24
N VAL A 183 -9.00 -0.76 -5.32
CA VAL A 183 -9.29 -1.60 -4.14
C VAL A 183 -10.78 -1.89 -4.03
N ARG A 184 -11.14 -3.15 -3.78
CA ARG A 184 -12.50 -3.53 -3.40
C ARG A 184 -12.51 -4.34 -2.10
N SER A 185 -13.15 -3.80 -1.06
CA SER A 185 -13.59 -4.60 0.09
C SER A 185 -14.61 -5.63 -0.39
N CYS A 186 -14.45 -6.92 -0.08
CA CYS A 186 -15.39 -7.91 -0.58
C CYS A 186 -16.82 -7.64 -0.13
N GLY A 187 -17.74 -7.41 -1.06
CA GLY A 187 -19.09 -6.99 -0.72
C GLY A 187 -20.11 -8.10 -0.56
N ASN A 188 -19.80 -9.32 -1.00
CA ASN A 188 -20.71 -10.46 -1.03
C ASN A 188 -20.08 -11.77 -0.49
N CYS A 189 -18.88 -11.70 0.08
CA CYS A 189 -18.22 -12.82 0.75
C CYS A 189 -19.09 -13.41 1.85
N LYS A 190 -19.09 -14.75 1.98
CA LYS A 190 -19.83 -15.49 3.01
C LYS A 190 -19.47 -15.03 4.43
N LYS A 191 -18.20 -14.73 4.67
CA LYS A 191 -17.73 -14.12 5.91
C LYS A 191 -17.35 -12.68 5.65
N GLN A 192 -17.89 -11.79 6.46
CA GLN A 192 -17.69 -10.35 6.36
C GLN A 192 -16.88 -9.84 7.54
N TYR A 193 -16.16 -8.76 7.30
CA TYR A 193 -15.27 -8.12 8.25
C TYR A 193 -15.39 -6.62 8.11
N THR A 194 -15.10 -5.90 9.19
CA THR A 194 -14.76 -4.49 9.12
C THR A 194 -13.35 -4.35 8.56
N ARG A 195 -13.18 -3.56 7.50
CA ARG A 195 -11.90 -3.37 6.81
C ARG A 195 -11.47 -1.91 6.80
N THR A 196 -10.20 -1.67 7.06
CA THR A 196 -9.60 -0.33 6.96
C THR A 196 -8.68 -0.27 5.74
N ILE A 197 -8.91 0.71 4.88
CA ILE A 197 -8.13 0.94 3.66
C ILE A 197 -7.51 2.33 3.72
N LEU A 198 -6.20 2.41 3.52
CA LEU A 198 -5.47 3.66 3.38
C LEU A 198 -4.75 3.66 2.03
N ILE A 199 -5.02 4.67 1.21
CA ILE A 199 -4.38 4.87 -0.09
C ILE A 199 -3.73 6.24 -0.05
N ASN A 200 -2.42 6.26 -0.18
CA ASN A 200 -1.64 7.50 -0.09
C ASN A 200 -0.53 7.54 -1.13
N ASP A 201 -0.35 8.69 -1.78
CA ASP A 201 0.71 8.87 -2.78
C ASP A 201 0.57 7.85 -3.93
N VAL A 202 -0.56 7.93 -4.64
CA VAL A 202 -0.92 7.00 -5.72
C VAL A 202 -1.31 7.77 -6.96
N ASP A 203 -0.77 7.33 -8.09
CA ASP A 203 -1.12 7.84 -9.39
C ASP A 203 -2.12 6.91 -10.09
N VAL A 204 -3.15 7.51 -10.67
CA VAL A 204 -4.30 6.83 -11.25
C VAL A 204 -4.52 7.35 -12.66
N THR A 205 -4.18 6.57 -13.68
CA THR A 205 -4.28 6.98 -15.08
C THR A 205 -5.50 6.37 -15.75
N THR A 206 -6.23 7.17 -16.53
CA THR A 206 -7.38 6.68 -17.30
C THR A 206 -6.99 5.67 -18.40
N PRO A 207 -7.89 4.76 -18.78
CA PRO A 207 -9.26 4.58 -18.27
C PRO A 207 -9.33 3.95 -16.87
N GLY A 208 -10.39 4.27 -16.12
CA GLY A 208 -10.63 3.78 -14.76
C GLY A 208 -12.11 3.87 -14.37
N LYS A 209 -12.61 3.05 -13.43
CA LYS A 209 -13.98 3.21 -12.89
C LYS A 209 -14.01 3.77 -11.47
N SER A 210 -13.29 3.19 -10.52
CA SER A 210 -13.28 3.65 -9.12
C SER A 210 -11.97 3.36 -8.39
N ILE A 211 -11.49 4.26 -7.53
CA ILE A 211 -10.26 4.03 -6.77
C ILE A 211 -10.52 3.03 -5.63
N VAL A 212 -11.56 3.24 -4.82
CA VAL A 212 -11.88 2.30 -3.73
C VAL A 212 -13.38 2.07 -3.55
N GLY A 213 -13.77 0.81 -3.33
CA GLY A 213 -15.12 0.39 -2.97
C GLY A 213 -15.19 -0.18 -1.54
N VAL A 214 -16.01 0.41 -0.67
CA VAL A 214 -16.17 0.06 0.76
C VAL A 214 -17.61 -0.28 1.13
N ASN A 215 -17.80 -1.19 2.09
CA ASN A 215 -19.13 -1.57 2.59
C ASN A 215 -19.47 -0.78 3.87
N ALA A 216 -20.30 0.26 3.73
CA ALA A 216 -20.59 1.18 4.83
C ALA A 216 -21.29 0.49 6.01
N ASN A 217 -22.18 -0.48 5.73
CA ASN A 217 -22.90 -1.22 6.76
C ASN A 217 -22.03 -2.17 7.59
N TYR A 218 -20.81 -2.50 7.14
CA TYR A 218 -19.84 -3.28 7.93
C TYR A 218 -18.81 -2.40 8.64
N GLY A 219 -18.97 -1.07 8.58
CA GLY A 219 -18.08 -0.12 9.23
C GLY A 219 -16.74 0.05 8.50
N ASP A 220 -16.64 -0.36 7.23
CA ASP A 220 -15.43 -0.17 6.44
C ASP A 220 -15.04 1.30 6.37
N THR A 221 -13.74 1.57 6.31
CA THR A 221 -13.24 2.95 6.15
C THR A 221 -12.20 2.99 5.05
N ALA A 222 -12.28 3.99 4.17
CA ALA A 222 -11.26 4.32 3.19
C ALA A 222 -10.73 5.73 3.43
N THR A 223 -9.42 5.88 3.55
CA THR A 223 -8.74 7.19 3.61
C THR A 223 -7.93 7.38 2.34
N LEU A 224 -8.15 8.51 1.66
CA LEU A 224 -7.38 8.89 0.47
C LEU A 224 -6.53 10.12 0.79
N ARG A 225 -5.27 10.12 0.35
CA ARG A 225 -4.31 11.21 0.49
C ARG A 225 -3.41 11.27 -0.75
N ASN A 226 -3.05 12.46 -1.22
CA ASN A 226 -2.09 12.65 -2.30
C ASN A 226 -2.35 11.76 -3.53
N ILE A 227 -3.60 11.70 -3.97
CA ILE A 227 -3.98 10.92 -5.16
C ILE A 227 -3.92 11.83 -6.38
N ARG A 228 -3.23 11.39 -7.42
CA ARG A 228 -3.08 12.13 -8.68
C ARG A 228 -3.81 11.35 -9.77
N VAL A 229 -4.86 11.93 -10.32
CA VAL A 229 -5.68 11.30 -11.36
C VAL A 229 -5.34 11.91 -12.70
N HIS A 230 -4.85 11.10 -13.63
CA HIS A 230 -4.32 11.55 -14.92
C HIS A 230 -5.25 11.22 -16.08
N GLY A 231 -5.48 12.19 -16.96
CA GLY A 231 -6.33 12.05 -18.13
C GLY A 231 -7.83 11.92 -17.80
N ASP A 232 -8.27 12.36 -16.61
CA ASP A 232 -9.67 12.34 -16.16
C ASP A 232 -10.21 13.76 -15.93
N THR A 233 -10.01 14.64 -16.91
CA THR A 233 -10.50 16.03 -16.89
C THR A 233 -11.99 16.18 -16.56
N LYS A 234 -12.80 15.15 -16.89
CA LYS A 234 -14.24 15.11 -16.60
C LYS A 234 -14.59 14.47 -15.25
N LYS A 235 -13.59 14.09 -14.44
CA LYS A 235 -13.72 13.51 -13.09
C LYS A 235 -14.68 12.32 -13.05
N LYS A 236 -14.59 11.43 -14.04
CA LYS A 236 -15.45 10.24 -14.17
C LYS A 236 -15.05 9.13 -13.22
N ILE A 237 -13.77 9.03 -12.85
CA ILE A 237 -13.29 8.04 -11.89
C ILE A 237 -13.86 8.39 -10.51
N LYS A 238 -14.62 7.46 -9.93
CA LYS A 238 -15.19 7.60 -8.58
C LYS A 238 -14.10 7.39 -7.52
N PRO A 239 -13.71 8.41 -6.71
CA PRO A 239 -12.62 8.23 -5.76
C PRO A 239 -12.96 7.21 -4.67
N CYS A 240 -14.16 7.28 -4.10
CA CYS A 240 -14.60 6.32 -3.09
C CYS A 240 -16.08 6.01 -3.29
N THR A 241 -16.39 4.74 -3.57
CA THR A 241 -17.76 4.25 -3.76
C THR A 241 -18.20 3.44 -2.55
N ARG A 242 -19.38 3.76 -2.01
CA ARG A 242 -19.97 3.13 -0.82
C ARG A 242 -21.05 2.16 -1.24
N PHE A 243 -21.06 1.00 -0.58
CA PHE A 243 -22.01 -0.08 -0.81
C PHE A 243 -22.69 -0.52 0.48
N THR A 244 -23.87 -1.12 0.34
CA THR A 244 -24.42 -2.04 1.34
C THR A 244 -23.97 -3.47 0.99
N GLY A 245 -22.95 -3.96 1.69
CA GLY A 245 -22.46 -5.33 1.57
C GLY A 245 -23.43 -6.34 2.17
N ASN A 246 -23.30 -7.60 1.76
CA ASN A 246 -24.07 -8.74 2.22
C ASN A 246 -23.17 -9.99 2.33
N ASN A 247 -23.71 -11.10 2.80
CA ASN A 247 -23.01 -12.38 2.94
C ASN A 247 -23.70 -13.53 2.18
N THR A 248 -24.50 -13.18 1.17
CA THR A 248 -25.38 -14.10 0.43
C THR A 248 -24.85 -14.45 -0.96
N GLY A 249 -23.70 -13.90 -1.35
CA GLY A 249 -23.18 -13.99 -2.72
C GLY A 249 -23.83 -13.02 -3.72
N LYS A 250 -24.94 -12.37 -3.37
CA LYS A 250 -25.61 -11.38 -4.23
C LYS A 250 -24.77 -10.13 -4.41
N GLU A 251 -24.89 -9.50 -5.58
CA GLU A 251 -24.21 -8.24 -5.85
C GLU A 251 -24.58 -7.15 -4.82
N PRO A 252 -23.59 -6.46 -4.22
CA PRO A 252 -23.82 -5.38 -3.26
C PRO A 252 -24.48 -4.17 -3.90
N LYS A 253 -25.42 -3.54 -3.19
CA LYS A 253 -26.07 -2.32 -3.66
C LYS A 253 -25.14 -1.11 -3.49
N GLU A 254 -24.87 -0.36 -4.56
CA GLU A 254 -24.22 0.95 -4.48
C GLU A 254 -25.17 1.95 -3.79
N ILE A 255 -24.68 2.68 -2.79
CA ILE A 255 -25.46 3.66 -2.02
C ILE A 255 -24.94 5.08 -2.17
N GLY A 256 -23.76 5.27 -2.77
CA GLY A 256 -23.24 6.60 -3.08
C GLY A 256 -21.76 6.60 -3.41
N THR A 257 -21.27 7.74 -3.88
CA THR A 257 -19.85 8.00 -4.14
C THR A 257 -19.42 9.29 -3.46
N GLY A 258 -18.12 9.51 -3.34
CA GLY A 258 -17.55 10.73 -2.77
C GLY A 258 -17.20 10.63 -1.29
N ALA A 259 -16.59 11.69 -0.77
CA ALA A 259 -16.29 11.83 0.65
C ALA A 259 -17.58 11.98 1.47
N ASP A 260 -17.62 11.36 2.65
CA ASP A 260 -18.74 11.47 3.60
C ASP A 260 -18.29 11.68 5.05
N GLY A 261 -16.98 11.85 5.26
CA GLY A 261 -16.38 12.08 6.58
C GLY A 261 -16.35 10.86 7.50
N THR A 262 -17.07 9.78 7.18
CA THR A 262 -17.23 8.61 8.07
C THR A 262 -16.68 7.34 7.45
N THR A 263 -17.14 6.99 6.25
CA THR A 263 -16.74 5.80 5.50
C THR A 263 -15.62 6.16 4.53
N CYS A 264 -15.83 7.20 3.73
CA CYS A 264 -14.91 7.76 2.74
C CYS A 264 -14.32 9.06 3.30
N ARG A 265 -13.08 8.97 3.78
CA ARG A 265 -12.40 10.00 4.57
C ARG A 265 -11.33 10.68 3.74
N TYR A 266 -11.72 11.72 3.01
CA TYR A 266 -10.80 12.59 2.28
C TYR A 266 -11.43 13.96 2.00
N SER A 267 -10.61 14.91 1.57
CA SER A 267 -10.98 16.27 1.20
C SER A 267 -10.63 16.54 -0.27
N ALA A 268 -11.11 17.65 -0.82
CA ALA A 268 -10.80 18.02 -2.20
C ALA A 268 -9.28 18.15 -2.46
N GLY A 269 -8.51 18.62 -1.46
CA GLY A 269 -7.06 18.77 -1.58
C GLY A 269 -6.27 17.45 -1.58
N ASP A 270 -6.92 16.33 -1.26
CA ASP A 270 -6.30 15.00 -1.29
C ASP A 270 -6.29 14.38 -2.70
N LEU A 271 -6.96 15.03 -3.66
CA LEU A 271 -7.09 14.58 -5.04
C LEU A 271 -6.68 15.70 -6.01
N SER A 272 -5.83 15.39 -6.98
CA SER A 272 -5.60 16.25 -8.15
C SER A 272 -6.05 15.56 -9.43
N TYR A 273 -6.41 16.35 -10.43
CA TYR A 273 -6.88 15.87 -11.74
C TYR A 273 -6.16 16.65 -12.84
N ASP A 274 -5.71 15.94 -13.88
CA ASP A 274 -5.25 16.50 -15.15
C ASP A 274 -5.87 15.79 -16.37
#